data_AF-A0A497PVK7-F1
#
_entry.id   AF-A0A497PVK7-F1
#
_cell.length_a   1.000
_cell.length_b   1.000
_cell.length_c   1.000
_cell.angle_alpha   90.00
_cell.angle_beta   90.00
_cell.angle_gamma   90.00
#
_symmetry.space_group_name_H-M   'P 1'
#
loop_
_entity.id
_entity.type
_entity.pdbx_description
1 polymer ?
#
loop_
_entity_poly.entity_id
_entity_poly.type
_entity_poly.pdbx_seq_one_letter_code
_entity_poly.pdbx_strand_id
1 'polypeptide(L)'
;MDYNLVLSIAAHAGFFISLFSVALFHRTYRFVAPTVGARTRHSLVLFAVAALWYTVSPLISLYFFDIGRLVFSLGVALLANSVSEIYFESDRAVVAGRVFTVLYVIMSVAVFFYARHLFVIMGMVMSLIIIAMMYVAAKIHMVSPSPYSVSVFAISGLTVGLAYLLHTGLIFNNPQYFAILVLPTSLISAFLVSVNRSWRHIVNLTVVYFALGTSVPLVVASLLSGEFGIYSLVMTGAMAVMATVIPLNYFLIEAGETRARTPYFLAVTFFSLAFLISTHYVNWAFAFGTTPYTNTDPLVLLFTVIRGQWDYMIVYTDWLLGLIAITSFLLAGIATTYSEKAINRAIDAIIVFDTALVVLGAPPVNAGRYELNVLYVPLVLLIVVAVITFARVAIQLRRSGQGTVARRFVLFIMGALSMGMVAMFSDRLVLIGNIALQLTAIVLLTLSAPAEAIEKFGHVVRWLRRSRREVR
;
A
#
# COMPACT_ATOMS: atom_id res chain seq x y z
N MET A 1 -6.62 16.04 17.80
CA MET A 1 -5.32 15.66 17.23
C MET A 1 -4.77 16.74 16.31
N ASP A 2 -3.50 17.12 16.45
CA ASP A 2 -2.82 18.00 15.48
C ASP A 2 -2.39 17.20 14.24
N TYR A 3 -3.17 17.33 13.15
CA TYR A 3 -2.87 16.65 11.90
C TYR A 3 -1.68 17.21 11.13
N ASN A 4 -1.28 18.47 11.37
CA ASN A 4 -0.06 19.01 10.77
C ASN A 4 1.17 18.33 11.38
N LEU A 5 1.13 18.06 12.69
CA LEU A 5 2.14 17.25 13.35
C LEU A 5 2.17 15.82 12.78
N VAL A 6 1.02 15.18 12.59
CA VAL A 6 0.92 13.84 11.95
C VAL A 6 1.56 13.87 10.55
N LEU A 7 1.20 14.83 9.71
CA LEU A 7 1.74 14.96 8.37
C LEU A 7 3.27 15.17 8.38
N SER A 8 3.77 15.99 9.30
CA SER A 8 5.20 16.22 9.48
C SER A 8 5.93 14.94 9.87
N ILE A 9 5.45 14.22 10.89
CA ILE A 9 6.05 12.94 11.31
C ILE A 9 5.96 11.92 10.17
N ALA A 10 4.88 11.89 9.38
CA ALA A 10 4.73 11.00 8.23
C ALA A 10 5.78 11.25 7.15
N ALA A 11 6.06 12.51 6.81
CA ALA A 11 7.10 12.85 5.85
C ALA A 11 8.50 12.45 6.34
N HIS A 12 8.79 12.65 7.64
CA HIS A 12 10.06 12.20 8.23
C HIS A 12 10.16 10.67 8.26
N ALA A 13 9.11 9.97 8.67
CA ALA A 13 9.06 8.51 8.68
C ALA A 13 9.26 7.94 7.28
N GLY A 14 8.59 8.50 6.26
CA GLY A 14 8.77 8.15 4.86
C GLY A 14 10.21 8.36 4.38
N PHE A 15 10.82 9.50 4.74
CA PHE A 15 12.23 9.77 4.44
C PHE A 15 13.18 8.76 5.09
N PHE A 16 12.98 8.40 6.37
CA PHE A 16 13.80 7.39 7.04
C PHE A 16 13.63 5.99 6.43
N ILE A 17 12.40 5.59 6.07
CA ILE A 17 12.13 4.33 5.38
C ILE A 17 12.86 4.29 4.02
N SER A 18 12.85 5.41 3.29
CA SER A 18 13.57 5.58 2.03
C SER A 18 15.08 5.46 2.20
N LEU A 19 15.67 6.18 3.17
CA LEU A 19 17.10 6.11 3.47
C LEU A 19 17.55 4.70 3.83
N PHE A 20 16.78 4.00 4.67
CA PHE A 20 17.05 2.62 5.02
C PHE A 20 16.98 1.71 3.79
N SER A 21 16.00 1.94 2.92
CA SER A 21 15.82 1.19 1.68
C SER A 21 16.94 1.44 0.67
N VAL A 22 17.45 2.67 0.56
CA VAL A 22 18.63 3.02 -0.25
C VAL A 22 19.89 2.34 0.30
N ALA A 23 20.07 2.31 1.62
CA ALA A 23 21.21 1.61 2.23
C ALA A 23 21.20 0.11 1.92
N LEU A 24 20.02 -0.53 2.00
CA LEU A 24 19.84 -1.93 1.61
C LEU A 24 20.03 -2.14 0.10
N PHE A 25 19.48 -1.26 -0.73
CA PHE A 25 19.69 -1.27 -2.18
C PHE A 25 21.18 -1.22 -2.50
N HIS A 26 21.92 -0.26 -1.93
CA HIS A 26 23.35 -0.11 -2.17
C HIS A 26 24.14 -1.35 -1.77
N ARG A 27 23.79 -2.00 -0.65
CA ARG A 27 24.37 -3.29 -0.26
C ARG A 27 24.16 -4.36 -1.32
N THR A 28 22.94 -4.51 -1.84
CA THR A 28 22.62 -5.48 -2.88
C THR A 28 23.25 -5.11 -4.24
N TYR A 29 23.26 -3.82 -4.58
CA TYR A 29 23.83 -3.28 -5.80
C TYR A 29 25.32 -3.62 -5.93
N ARG A 30 26.10 -3.56 -4.85
CA ARG A 30 27.53 -3.95 -4.86
C ARG A 30 27.77 -5.39 -5.36
N PHE A 31 26.83 -6.30 -5.12
CA PHE A 31 26.95 -7.69 -5.58
C PHE A 31 26.51 -7.89 -7.04
N VAL A 32 25.60 -7.05 -7.54
CA VAL A 32 25.04 -7.17 -8.90
C VAL A 32 25.72 -6.26 -9.92
N ALA A 33 26.30 -5.14 -9.48
CA ALA A 33 27.02 -4.23 -10.36
C ALA A 33 28.14 -4.91 -11.20
N PRO A 34 28.89 -5.91 -10.70
CA PRO A 34 29.89 -6.59 -11.52
C PRO A 34 29.30 -7.45 -12.66
N THR A 35 28.04 -7.87 -12.54
CA THR A 35 27.42 -8.82 -13.49
C THR A 35 26.57 -8.15 -14.56
N VAL A 36 26.40 -6.82 -14.50
CA VAL A 36 25.55 -6.05 -15.44
C VAL A 36 26.36 -5.00 -16.19
N GLY A 37 25.91 -4.66 -17.40
CA GLY A 37 26.57 -3.68 -18.26
C GLY A 37 26.59 -2.26 -17.68
N ALA A 38 27.48 -1.40 -18.20
CA ALA A 38 27.66 -0.04 -17.70
C ALA A 38 26.37 0.82 -17.76
N ARG A 39 25.58 0.70 -18.84
CA ARG A 39 24.29 1.40 -18.98
C ARG A 39 23.28 0.95 -17.91
N THR A 40 23.18 -0.35 -17.66
CA THR A 40 22.31 -0.91 -16.61
C THR A 40 22.72 -0.44 -15.22
N ARG A 41 24.03 -0.44 -14.92
CA ARG A 41 24.55 0.11 -13.66
C ARG A 41 24.13 1.56 -13.47
N HIS A 42 24.37 2.39 -14.48
CA HIS A 42 24.04 3.81 -14.42
C HIS A 42 22.54 4.04 -14.24
N SER A 43 21.71 3.33 -15.00
CA SER A 43 20.25 3.37 -14.89
C SER A 43 19.75 3.01 -13.48
N LEU A 44 20.27 1.94 -12.86
CA LEU A 44 19.91 1.53 -11.51
C LEU A 44 20.28 2.57 -10.45
N VAL A 45 21.43 3.24 -10.61
CA VAL A 45 21.83 4.35 -9.73
C VAL A 45 20.89 5.54 -9.92
N LEU A 46 20.62 5.95 -11.16
CA LEU A 46 19.68 7.04 -11.45
C LEU A 46 18.28 6.77 -10.90
N PHE A 47 17.82 5.52 -10.99
CA PHE A 47 16.55 5.08 -10.41
C PHE A 47 16.55 5.23 -8.87
N ALA A 48 17.61 4.79 -8.20
CA ALA A 48 17.72 4.90 -6.75
C ALA A 48 17.79 6.35 -6.26
N VAL A 49 18.49 7.21 -7.00
CA VAL A 49 18.56 8.64 -6.71
C VAL A 49 17.21 9.31 -6.96
N ALA A 50 16.52 8.98 -8.06
CA ALA A 50 15.17 9.48 -8.35
C ALA A 50 14.17 9.10 -7.25
N ALA A 51 14.23 7.84 -6.80
CA ALA A 51 13.43 7.32 -5.70
C ALA A 51 13.63 8.14 -4.41
N LEU A 52 14.89 8.47 -4.06
CA LEU A 52 15.19 9.32 -2.92
C LEU A 52 14.56 10.72 -3.09
N TRP A 53 14.69 11.34 -4.26
CA TRP A 53 14.13 12.65 -4.53
C TRP A 53 12.60 12.69 -4.43
N TYR A 54 11.90 11.63 -4.87
CA TYR A 54 10.44 11.53 -4.68
C TYR A 54 10.04 11.47 -3.21
N THR A 55 10.89 10.94 -2.34
CA THR A 55 10.61 10.89 -0.89
C THR A 55 11.04 12.15 -0.14
N VAL A 56 12.08 12.84 -0.64
CA VAL A 56 12.56 14.11 -0.09
C VAL A 56 11.66 15.28 -0.49
N SER A 57 11.07 15.24 -1.69
CA SER A 57 10.22 16.32 -2.21
C SER A 57 9.06 16.66 -1.26
N PRO A 58 8.23 15.71 -0.79
CA PRO A 58 7.15 16.03 0.13
C PRO A 58 7.63 16.56 1.48
N LEU A 59 8.77 16.07 1.99
CA LEU A 59 9.39 16.58 3.21
C LEU A 59 9.81 18.04 3.05
N ILE A 60 10.50 18.38 1.95
CA ILE A 60 10.88 19.76 1.66
C ILE A 60 9.63 20.63 1.46
N SER A 61 8.59 20.12 0.81
CA SER A 61 7.35 20.86 0.57
C SER A 61 6.61 21.26 1.86
N LEU A 62 6.86 20.59 3.00
CA LEU A 62 6.31 21.02 4.30
C LEU A 62 6.87 22.36 4.76
N TYR A 63 8.13 22.65 4.44
CA TYR A 63 8.84 23.85 4.89
C TYR A 63 8.95 24.90 3.78
N PHE A 64 9.15 24.43 2.55
CA PHE A 64 9.41 25.23 1.36
C PHE A 64 8.66 24.62 0.17
N PHE A 65 7.36 24.87 0.12
CA PHE A 65 6.44 24.26 -0.85
C PHE A 65 6.94 24.31 -2.30
N ASP A 66 7.37 25.49 -2.76
CA ASP A 66 7.86 25.69 -4.12
C ASP A 66 9.21 25.00 -4.39
N ILE A 67 10.09 24.89 -3.39
CA ILE A 67 11.37 24.16 -3.51
C ILE A 67 11.10 22.67 -3.63
N GLY A 68 10.16 22.13 -2.85
CA GLY A 68 9.81 20.72 -2.93
C GLY A 68 9.26 20.30 -4.31
N ARG A 69 8.61 21.23 -5.04
CA ARG A 69 8.21 21.02 -6.45
C ARG A 69 9.41 20.95 -7.40
N LEU A 70 10.40 21.83 -7.22
CA LEU A 70 11.64 21.76 -8.02
C LEU A 70 12.37 20.43 -7.78
N VAL A 71 12.43 20.01 -6.51
CA VAL A 71 13.02 18.73 -6.11
C VAL A 71 12.26 17.55 -6.71
N PHE A 72 10.93 17.64 -6.78
CA PHE A 72 10.12 16.64 -7.49
C PHE A 72 10.48 16.55 -8.97
N SER A 73 10.60 17.69 -9.66
CA SER A 73 11.00 17.75 -11.06
C SER A 73 12.38 17.13 -11.32
N LEU A 74 13.34 17.29 -10.39
CA LEU A 74 14.62 16.60 -10.46
C LEU A 74 14.45 15.08 -10.39
N GLY A 75 13.59 14.58 -9.50
CA GLY A 75 13.24 13.16 -9.43
C GLY A 75 12.67 12.62 -10.75
N VAL A 76 11.75 13.36 -11.37
CA VAL A 76 11.17 13.02 -12.70
C VAL A 76 12.24 12.96 -13.77
N ALA A 77 13.12 13.96 -13.84
CA ALA A 77 14.21 14.02 -14.82
C ALA A 77 15.19 12.83 -14.67
N LEU A 78 15.55 12.49 -13.43
CA LEU A 78 16.44 11.36 -13.14
C LEU A 78 15.78 10.01 -13.49
N LEU A 79 14.49 9.84 -13.20
CA LEU A 79 13.76 8.64 -13.59
C LEU A 79 13.66 8.53 -15.12
N ALA A 80 13.35 9.61 -15.82
CA ALA A 80 13.29 9.61 -17.28
C ALA A 80 14.64 9.26 -17.91
N ASN A 81 15.74 9.78 -17.35
CA ASN A 81 17.09 9.39 -17.78
C ASN A 81 17.37 7.91 -17.52
N SER A 82 17.04 7.41 -16.33
CA SER A 82 17.15 5.98 -15.99
C SER A 82 16.44 5.08 -17.00
N VAL A 83 15.24 5.45 -17.44
CA VAL A 83 14.46 4.74 -18.46
C VAL A 83 15.09 4.84 -19.85
N SER A 84 15.54 6.03 -20.23
CA SER A 84 16.15 6.26 -21.55
C SER A 84 17.40 5.40 -21.80
N GLU A 85 18.21 5.17 -20.76
CA GLU A 85 19.47 4.38 -20.80
C GLU A 85 19.23 2.90 -21.10
N ILE A 86 18.08 2.38 -20.68
CA ILE A 86 17.70 0.98 -20.88
C ILE A 86 16.97 0.80 -22.20
N TYR A 87 16.11 1.75 -22.57
CA TYR A 87 15.26 1.60 -23.74
C TYR A 87 15.95 1.89 -25.07
N PHE A 88 16.78 2.93 -25.13
CA PHE A 88 17.40 3.34 -26.39
C PHE A 88 18.74 2.63 -26.61
N GLU A 89 18.85 1.96 -27.76
CA GLU A 89 20.10 1.31 -28.17
C GLU A 89 21.13 2.33 -28.68
N SER A 90 20.67 3.36 -29.40
CA SER A 90 21.51 4.43 -29.97
C SER A 90 21.95 5.45 -28.92
N ASP A 91 23.27 5.70 -28.84
CA ASP A 91 23.85 6.74 -27.96
C ASP A 91 23.27 8.13 -28.26
N ARG A 92 22.95 8.44 -29.52
CA ARG A 92 22.35 9.73 -29.90
C ARG A 92 20.97 9.92 -29.28
N ALA A 93 20.17 8.86 -29.22
CA ALA A 93 18.83 8.90 -28.62
C ALA A 93 18.91 9.00 -27.09
N VAL A 94 19.85 8.30 -26.45
CA VAL A 94 20.13 8.45 -25.01
C VAL A 94 20.57 9.88 -24.68
N VAL A 95 21.49 10.44 -25.45
CA VAL A 95 21.96 11.84 -25.27
C VAL A 95 20.80 12.83 -25.49
N ALA A 96 19.98 12.64 -26.51
CA ALA A 96 18.79 13.48 -26.73
C ALA A 96 17.82 13.42 -25.54
N GLY A 97 17.59 12.24 -24.96
CA GLY A 97 16.82 12.06 -23.73
C GLY A 97 17.40 12.84 -22.54
N ARG A 98 18.72 12.77 -22.35
CA ARG A 98 19.43 13.53 -21.31
C ARG A 98 19.33 15.04 -21.51
N VAL A 99 19.51 15.53 -22.74
CA VAL A 99 19.35 16.95 -23.06
C VAL A 99 17.92 17.41 -22.78
N PHE A 100 16.93 16.62 -23.19
CA PHE A 100 15.52 16.94 -22.97
C PHE A 100 15.16 17.02 -21.47
N THR A 101 15.64 16.08 -20.65
CA THR A 101 15.39 16.11 -19.20
C THR A 101 16.14 17.25 -18.50
N VAL A 102 17.35 17.61 -18.95
CA VAL A 102 18.07 18.80 -18.47
C VAL A 102 17.32 20.08 -18.80
N LEU A 103 16.82 20.22 -20.04
CA LEU A 103 16.01 21.37 -20.44
C LEU A 103 14.72 21.47 -19.60
N TYR A 104 14.08 20.34 -19.28
CA TYR A 104 12.93 20.30 -18.38
C TYR A 104 13.27 20.81 -16.96
N VAL A 105 14.42 20.43 -16.42
CA VAL A 105 14.90 20.94 -15.11
C VAL A 105 15.20 22.44 -15.18
N ILE A 106 15.88 22.91 -16.23
CA ILE A 106 16.17 24.34 -16.44
C ILE A 106 14.86 25.13 -16.53
N MET A 107 13.89 24.63 -17.29
CA MET A 107 12.56 25.21 -17.37
C MET A 107 11.88 25.23 -16.00
N SER A 108 12.05 24.19 -15.16
CA SER A 108 11.51 24.16 -13.79
C SER A 108 12.10 25.23 -12.90
N VAL A 109 13.41 25.44 -13.00
CA VAL A 109 14.10 26.54 -12.31
C VAL A 109 13.62 27.90 -12.83
N ALA A 110 13.50 28.06 -14.15
CA ALA A 110 13.06 29.31 -14.76
C ALA A 110 11.61 29.67 -14.38
N VAL A 111 10.69 28.70 -14.40
CA VAL A 111 9.30 28.88 -13.95
C VAL A 111 9.24 29.27 -12.47
N PHE A 112 10.08 28.66 -11.64
CA PHE A 112 10.17 28.99 -10.21
C PHE A 112 10.57 30.47 -9.96
N PHE A 113 11.61 30.95 -10.64
CA PHE A 113 12.14 32.31 -10.42
C PHE A 113 11.38 33.40 -11.17
N TYR A 114 10.95 33.14 -12.40
CA TYR A 114 10.54 34.20 -13.34
C TYR A 114 9.10 34.11 -13.83
N ALA A 115 8.45 32.94 -13.75
CA ALA A 115 7.16 32.72 -14.40
C ALA A 115 6.23 31.78 -13.64
N ARG A 116 5.97 32.08 -12.35
CA ARG A 116 5.16 31.23 -11.46
C ARG A 116 3.75 30.92 -12.02
N HIS A 117 3.15 31.81 -12.82
CA HIS A 117 1.86 31.54 -13.44
C HIS A 117 1.90 30.38 -14.47
N LEU A 118 3.07 29.99 -14.97
CA LEU A 118 3.26 28.88 -15.92
C LEU A 118 3.36 27.50 -15.24
N PHE A 119 3.19 27.40 -13.91
CA PHE A 119 3.26 26.12 -13.19
C PHE A 119 2.28 25.06 -13.73
N VAL A 120 1.10 25.48 -14.22
CA VAL A 120 0.12 24.55 -14.82
C VAL A 120 0.68 23.91 -16.08
N ILE A 121 1.31 24.70 -16.95
CA ILE A 121 1.96 24.21 -18.18
C ILE A 121 3.09 23.25 -17.83
N MET A 122 3.87 23.54 -16.78
CA MET A 122 4.90 22.63 -16.29
C MET A 122 4.31 21.27 -15.85
N GLY A 123 3.20 21.28 -15.11
CA GLY A 123 2.49 20.06 -14.72
C GLY A 123 2.01 19.23 -15.92
N MET A 124 1.58 19.89 -17.00
CA MET A 124 1.21 19.21 -18.26
C MET A 124 2.43 18.58 -18.93
N VAL A 125 3.54 19.30 -19.08
CA VAL A 125 4.79 18.77 -19.67
C VAL A 125 5.30 17.57 -18.88
N MET A 126 5.32 17.68 -17.55
CA MET A 126 5.69 16.58 -16.66
C MET A 126 4.76 15.36 -16.82
N SER A 127 3.45 15.57 -16.95
CA SER A 127 2.49 14.49 -17.18
C SER A 127 2.77 13.76 -18.50
N LEU A 128 3.13 14.49 -19.56
CA LEU A 128 3.54 13.89 -20.84
C LEU A 128 4.82 13.05 -20.70
N ILE A 129 5.81 13.54 -19.93
CA ILE A 129 7.04 12.78 -19.63
C ILE A 129 6.69 11.49 -18.89
N ILE A 130 5.80 11.56 -17.90
CA ILE A 130 5.37 10.40 -17.12
C ILE A 130 4.64 9.37 -18.01
N ILE A 131 3.71 9.82 -18.86
CA ILE A 131 3.00 8.94 -19.81
C ILE A 131 4.00 8.26 -20.76
N ALA A 132 4.98 9.00 -21.27
CA ALA A 132 6.03 8.44 -22.11
C ALA A 132 6.87 7.38 -21.36
N MET A 133 7.25 7.64 -20.11
CA MET A 133 7.94 6.66 -19.26
C MET A 133 7.10 5.40 -19.02
N MET A 134 5.80 5.54 -18.76
CA MET A 134 4.90 4.40 -18.59
C MET A 134 4.79 3.57 -19.88
N TYR A 135 4.67 4.23 -21.03
CA TYR A 135 4.67 3.55 -22.33
C TYR A 135 5.97 2.77 -22.57
N VAL A 136 7.12 3.42 -22.32
CA VAL A 136 8.43 2.78 -22.45
C VAL A 136 8.57 1.61 -21.48
N ALA A 137 8.15 1.77 -20.22
CA ALA A 137 8.20 0.71 -19.21
C ALA A 137 7.35 -0.50 -19.63
N ALA A 138 6.14 -0.27 -20.13
CA ALA A 138 5.28 -1.32 -20.67
C ALA A 138 5.95 -2.03 -21.85
N LYS A 139 6.56 -1.27 -22.77
CA LYS A 139 7.27 -1.86 -23.91
C LYS A 139 8.50 -2.68 -23.48
N ILE A 140 9.30 -2.19 -22.52
CA ILE A 140 10.40 -2.96 -21.93
C ILE A 140 9.85 -4.25 -21.32
N HIS A 141 8.74 -4.19 -20.59
CA HIS A 141 8.12 -5.36 -19.98
C HIS A 141 7.67 -6.41 -21.00
N MET A 142 7.12 -5.99 -22.14
CA MET A 142 6.69 -6.91 -23.19
C MET A 142 7.86 -7.61 -23.88
N VAL A 143 9.02 -6.96 -24.00
CA VAL A 143 10.21 -7.53 -24.63
C VAL A 143 11.04 -8.36 -23.64
N SER A 144 11.23 -7.84 -22.43
CA SER A 144 12.01 -8.45 -21.36
C SER A 144 11.37 -8.16 -19.99
N PRO A 145 10.45 -9.03 -19.55
CA PRO A 145 9.79 -8.89 -18.25
C PRO A 145 10.83 -8.87 -17.13
N SER A 146 10.89 -7.77 -16.38
CA SER A 146 11.82 -7.61 -15.27
C SER A 146 11.16 -6.83 -14.12
N PRO A 147 11.61 -7.02 -12.87
CA PRO A 147 11.15 -6.20 -11.74
C PRO A 147 11.37 -4.70 -11.98
N TYR A 148 12.40 -4.33 -12.74
CA TYR A 148 12.71 -2.96 -13.11
C TYR A 148 11.62 -2.33 -14.01
N SER A 149 11.17 -3.02 -15.06
CA SER A 149 10.12 -2.46 -15.93
C SER A 149 8.79 -2.28 -15.19
N VAL A 150 8.44 -3.23 -14.31
CA VAL A 150 7.28 -3.11 -13.42
C VAL A 150 7.45 -1.96 -12.44
N SER A 151 8.65 -1.77 -11.86
CA SER A 151 8.91 -0.68 -10.91
C SER A 151 8.82 0.69 -11.55
N VAL A 152 9.37 0.85 -12.76
CA VAL A 152 9.24 2.10 -13.51
C VAL A 152 7.77 2.37 -13.81
N PHE A 153 7.03 1.40 -14.32
CA PHE A 153 5.60 1.58 -14.62
C PHE A 153 4.80 2.00 -13.39
N ALA A 154 4.97 1.27 -12.27
CA ALA A 154 4.27 1.54 -11.03
C ALA A 154 4.64 2.91 -10.44
N ILE A 155 5.95 3.23 -10.36
CA ILE A 155 6.41 4.50 -9.80
C ILE A 155 5.96 5.66 -10.68
N SER A 156 6.09 5.57 -12.01
CA SER A 156 5.60 6.59 -12.93
C SER A 156 4.10 6.85 -12.75
N GLY A 157 3.27 5.81 -12.62
CA GLY A 157 1.84 5.97 -12.34
C GLY A 157 1.57 6.70 -11.01
N LEU A 158 2.29 6.34 -9.94
CA LEU A 158 2.19 6.99 -8.62
C LEU A 158 2.69 8.44 -8.65
N THR A 159 3.70 8.74 -9.47
CA THR A 159 4.24 10.09 -9.65
C THR A 159 3.17 11.04 -10.18
N VAL A 160 2.22 10.59 -11.03
CA VAL A 160 1.09 11.44 -11.47
C VAL A 160 0.27 11.89 -10.26
N GLY A 161 -0.09 10.96 -9.38
CA GLY A 161 -0.83 11.25 -8.15
C GLY A 161 -0.06 12.18 -7.22
N LEU A 162 1.21 11.86 -6.92
CA LEU A 162 2.07 12.72 -6.11
C LEU A 162 2.19 14.14 -6.67
N ALA A 163 2.35 14.27 -7.98
CA ALA A 163 2.51 15.56 -8.60
C ALA A 163 1.23 16.40 -8.51
N TYR A 164 0.06 15.78 -8.73
CA TYR A 164 -1.22 16.43 -8.50
C TYR A 164 -1.32 16.96 -7.07
N LEU A 165 -0.92 16.18 -6.06
CA LEU A 165 -0.98 16.57 -4.66
C LEU A 165 -0.02 17.74 -4.34
N LEU A 166 1.22 17.70 -4.87
CA LEU A 166 2.22 18.75 -4.69
C LEU A 166 1.88 20.03 -5.47
N HIS A 167 1.16 19.92 -6.59
CA HIS A 167 0.77 21.08 -7.40
C HIS A 167 -0.51 21.74 -6.89
N THR A 168 -1.46 20.97 -6.37
CA THR A 168 -2.70 21.52 -5.77
C THR A 168 -2.52 21.94 -4.32
N GLY A 169 -1.51 21.40 -3.63
CA GLY A 169 -1.35 21.60 -2.19
C GLY A 169 -2.37 20.83 -1.35
N LEU A 170 -3.08 19.85 -1.93
CA LEU A 170 -4.23 19.19 -1.31
C LEU A 170 -3.91 18.65 0.09
N ILE A 171 -2.78 17.95 0.27
CA ILE A 171 -2.38 17.35 1.55
C ILE A 171 -2.00 18.41 2.59
N PHE A 172 -1.47 19.55 2.17
CA PHE A 172 -1.09 20.62 3.10
C PHE A 172 -2.33 21.38 3.61
N ASN A 173 -3.38 21.45 2.80
CA ASN A 173 -4.67 22.01 3.20
C ASN A 173 -5.57 21.00 3.93
N ASN A 174 -5.37 19.69 3.70
CA ASN A 174 -6.13 18.59 4.27
C ASN A 174 -5.17 17.51 4.79
N PRO A 175 -4.49 17.76 5.92
CA PRO A 175 -3.44 16.90 6.44
C PRO A 175 -3.93 15.50 6.88
N GLN A 176 -5.24 15.29 7.04
CA GLN A 176 -5.80 13.96 7.25
C GLN A 176 -5.55 12.99 6.07
N TYR A 177 -5.24 13.52 4.88
CA TYR A 177 -4.88 12.73 3.69
C TYR A 177 -3.40 12.30 3.63
N PHE A 178 -2.64 12.43 4.71
CA PHE A 178 -1.22 12.07 4.74
C PHE A 178 -0.93 10.62 4.29
N ALA A 179 -1.87 9.69 4.42
CA ALA A 179 -1.71 8.32 3.94
C ALA A 179 -1.45 8.24 2.40
N ILE A 180 -1.98 9.18 1.63
CA ILE A 180 -1.76 9.26 0.17
C ILE A 180 -0.29 9.60 -0.14
N LEU A 181 0.39 10.33 0.76
CA LEU A 181 1.83 10.61 0.66
C LEU A 181 2.68 9.38 1.03
N VAL A 182 2.24 8.61 2.02
CA VAL A 182 2.96 7.43 2.51
C VAL A 182 2.97 6.28 1.49
N LEU A 183 1.89 6.09 0.74
CA LEU A 183 1.75 4.97 -0.21
C LEU A 183 2.86 4.96 -1.28
N PRO A 184 3.09 6.05 -2.04
CA PRO A 184 4.19 6.12 -3.00
C PRO A 184 5.56 5.87 -2.36
N THR A 185 5.84 6.46 -1.20
CA THR A 185 7.11 6.24 -0.48
C THR A 185 7.29 4.78 -0.09
N SER A 186 6.22 4.12 0.34
CA SER A 186 6.23 2.71 0.72
C SER A 186 6.51 1.80 -0.48
N LEU A 187 5.86 2.06 -1.61
CA LEU A 187 6.06 1.33 -2.86
C LEU A 187 7.48 1.52 -3.41
N ILE A 188 7.94 2.77 -3.52
CA ILE A 188 9.29 3.10 -3.98
C ILE A 188 10.34 2.41 -3.10
N SER A 189 10.19 2.48 -1.78
CA SER A 189 11.08 1.84 -0.82
C SER A 189 11.08 0.31 -0.96
N ALA A 190 9.90 -0.30 -1.17
CA ALA A 190 9.77 -1.73 -1.39
C ALA A 190 10.47 -2.18 -2.69
N PHE A 191 10.37 -1.39 -3.77
CA PHE A 191 11.09 -1.65 -5.02
C PHE A 191 12.60 -1.56 -4.85
N LEU A 192 13.11 -0.51 -4.17
CA LEU A 192 14.55 -0.35 -3.90
C LEU A 192 15.14 -1.56 -3.16
N VAL A 193 14.46 -2.04 -2.12
CA VAL A 193 14.92 -3.22 -1.36
C VAL A 193 14.84 -4.51 -2.19
N SER A 194 14.00 -4.56 -3.21
CA SER A 194 13.66 -5.77 -3.96
C SER A 194 14.25 -5.86 -5.36
N VAL A 195 15.20 -4.99 -5.73
CA VAL A 195 15.78 -4.91 -7.10
C VAL A 195 16.31 -6.25 -7.63
N ASN A 196 16.70 -7.19 -6.75
CA ASN A 196 17.13 -8.55 -7.13
C ASN A 196 16.38 -9.65 -6.37
N ARG A 197 15.16 -9.37 -5.94
CA ARG A 197 14.31 -10.30 -5.20
C ARG A 197 13.05 -10.60 -5.99
N SER A 198 12.37 -11.69 -5.63
CA SER A 198 11.06 -11.99 -6.19
C SER A 198 10.07 -10.83 -5.96
N TRP A 199 9.18 -10.58 -6.93
CA TRP A 199 8.15 -9.56 -6.86
C TRP A 199 7.26 -9.65 -5.61
N ARG A 200 7.15 -10.86 -5.04
CA ARG A 200 6.45 -11.13 -3.78
C ARG A 200 7.00 -10.28 -2.62
N HIS A 201 8.31 -10.01 -2.60
CA HIS A 201 8.92 -9.15 -1.58
C HIS A 201 8.47 -7.69 -1.71
N ILE A 202 8.22 -7.20 -2.93
CA ILE A 202 7.71 -5.84 -3.15
C ILE A 202 6.33 -5.72 -2.51
N VAL A 203 5.45 -6.69 -2.76
CA VAL A 203 4.08 -6.71 -2.20
C VAL A 203 4.11 -6.73 -0.67
N ASN A 204 4.88 -7.65 -0.06
CA ASN A 204 4.97 -7.76 1.39
C ASN A 204 5.59 -6.50 2.05
N LEU A 205 6.69 -5.98 1.50
CA LEU A 205 7.34 -4.78 2.04
C LEU A 205 6.47 -3.54 1.88
N THR A 206 5.69 -3.45 0.81
CA THR A 206 4.73 -2.36 0.62
C THR A 206 3.72 -2.34 1.77
N VAL A 207 3.13 -3.48 2.11
CA VAL A 207 2.18 -3.60 3.23
C VAL A 207 2.85 -3.16 4.54
N VAL A 208 4.05 -3.66 4.82
CA VAL A 208 4.79 -3.32 6.05
C VAL A 208 5.12 -1.83 6.12
N TYR A 209 5.70 -1.27 5.06
CA TYR A 209 6.09 0.15 5.03
C TYR A 209 4.88 1.07 5.04
N PHE A 210 3.78 0.70 4.39
CA PHE A 210 2.55 1.47 4.43
C PHE A 210 1.93 1.47 5.82
N ALA A 211 1.87 0.31 6.47
CA ALA A 211 1.39 0.19 7.85
C ALA A 211 2.23 1.02 8.82
N LEU A 212 3.56 0.92 8.75
CA LEU A 212 4.46 1.70 9.60
C LEU A 212 4.37 3.21 9.30
N GLY A 213 4.42 3.58 8.02
CA GLY A 213 4.39 4.98 7.60
C GLY A 213 3.07 5.68 7.92
N THR A 214 1.96 4.95 8.06
CA THR A 214 0.68 5.52 8.48
C THR A 214 0.45 5.45 9.99
N SER A 215 0.88 4.37 10.66
CA SER A 215 0.66 4.17 12.10
C SER A 215 1.63 4.95 12.99
N VAL A 216 2.93 5.00 12.67
CA VAL A 216 3.92 5.69 13.49
C VAL A 216 3.56 7.17 13.70
N PRO A 217 3.19 7.94 12.66
CA PRO A 217 2.79 9.33 12.83
C PRO A 217 1.58 9.51 13.74
N LEU A 218 0.54 8.68 13.57
CA LEU A 218 -0.67 8.72 14.39
C LEU A 218 -0.40 8.31 15.85
N VAL A 219 0.39 7.26 16.06
CA VAL A 219 0.76 6.78 17.40
C VAL A 219 1.58 7.84 18.13
N VAL A 220 2.60 8.43 17.49
CA VAL A 220 3.42 9.46 18.12
C VAL A 220 2.59 10.72 18.43
N ALA A 221 1.80 11.20 17.47
CA ALA A 221 0.97 12.40 17.67
C ALA A 221 -0.10 12.19 18.75
N SER A 222 -0.76 11.03 18.79
CA SER A 222 -1.76 10.72 19.81
C SER A 222 -1.15 10.56 21.20
N LEU A 223 0.05 9.97 21.32
CA LEU A 223 0.79 9.91 22.59
C LEU A 223 1.14 11.31 23.12
N LEU A 224 1.61 12.20 22.25
CA LEU A 224 1.92 13.59 22.62
C LEU A 224 0.66 14.38 23.00
N SER A 225 -0.49 14.03 22.42
CA SER A 225 -1.78 14.69 22.66
C SER A 225 -2.61 14.04 23.78
N GLY A 226 -2.14 12.94 24.38
CA GLY A 226 -2.89 12.18 25.40
C GLY A 226 -4.14 11.44 24.87
N GLU A 227 -4.24 11.21 23.55
CA GLU A 227 -5.41 10.61 22.90
C GLU A 227 -5.35 9.06 22.90
N PHE A 228 -5.59 8.46 24.08
CA PHE A 228 -5.44 7.01 24.29
C PHE A 228 -6.29 6.13 23.34
N GLY A 229 -7.49 6.59 22.97
CA GLY A 229 -8.35 5.87 22.03
C GLY A 229 -7.71 5.69 20.65
N ILE A 230 -7.10 6.75 20.12
CA ILE A 230 -6.36 6.71 18.85
C ILE A 230 -5.12 5.82 18.98
N TYR A 231 -4.33 6.04 20.03
CA TYR A 231 -3.12 5.26 20.28
C TYR A 231 -3.40 3.74 20.27
N SER A 232 -4.38 3.31 21.08
CA SER A 232 -4.68 1.89 21.25
C SER A 232 -5.18 1.24 19.97
N LEU A 233 -6.16 1.87 19.28
CA LEU A 233 -6.73 1.32 18.05
C LEU A 233 -5.72 1.31 16.89
N VAL A 234 -4.96 2.39 16.69
CA VAL A 234 -3.99 2.48 15.59
C VAL A 234 -2.86 1.48 15.81
N MET A 235 -2.39 1.32 17.04
CA MET A 235 -1.35 0.34 17.37
C MET A 235 -1.81 -1.09 17.11
N THR A 236 -3.00 -1.48 17.60
CA THR A 236 -3.53 -2.83 17.35
C THR A 236 -3.89 -3.03 15.88
N GLY A 237 -4.34 -2.00 15.19
CA GLY A 237 -4.65 -2.03 13.76
C GLY A 237 -3.40 -2.27 12.92
N ALA A 238 -2.31 -1.54 13.21
CA ALA A 238 -1.02 -1.74 12.57
C ALA A 238 -0.46 -3.15 12.81
N MET A 239 -0.59 -3.68 14.02
CA MET A 239 -0.20 -5.06 14.33
C MET A 239 -1.05 -6.08 13.55
N ALA A 240 -2.36 -5.87 13.43
CA ALA A 240 -3.24 -6.72 12.61
C ALA A 240 -2.83 -6.69 11.13
N VAL A 241 -2.54 -5.51 10.58
CA VAL A 241 -2.02 -5.37 9.22
C VAL A 241 -0.69 -6.12 9.06
N MET A 242 0.25 -5.97 9.99
CA MET A 242 1.52 -6.72 9.94
C MET A 242 1.30 -8.25 10.01
N ALA A 243 0.32 -8.73 10.77
CA ALA A 243 0.00 -10.15 10.85
C ALA A 243 -0.50 -10.73 9.51
N THR A 244 -1.11 -9.92 8.64
CA THR A 244 -1.53 -10.35 7.30
C THR A 244 -0.36 -10.73 6.38
N VAL A 245 0.85 -10.20 6.63
CA VAL A 245 2.03 -10.44 5.80
C VAL A 245 2.41 -11.93 5.79
N ILE A 246 2.14 -12.65 6.88
CA ILE A 246 2.47 -14.06 7.00
C ILE A 246 1.64 -14.92 6.01
N PRO A 247 0.29 -14.93 6.07
CA PRO A 247 -0.51 -15.65 5.09
C PRO A 247 -0.40 -15.06 3.68
N LEU A 248 -0.24 -13.75 3.52
CA LEU A 248 0.00 -13.12 2.21
C LEU A 248 1.24 -13.71 1.54
N ASN A 249 2.37 -13.76 2.25
CA ASN A 249 3.61 -14.33 1.71
C ASN A 249 3.44 -15.81 1.34
N TYR A 250 2.73 -16.59 2.17
CA TYR A 250 2.42 -17.99 1.86
C TYR A 250 1.64 -18.11 0.54
N PHE A 251 0.53 -17.37 0.38
CA PHE A 251 -0.28 -17.46 -0.83
C PHE A 251 0.42 -16.91 -2.07
N LEU A 252 1.28 -15.90 -1.94
CA LEU A 252 2.11 -15.41 -3.04
C LEU A 252 3.14 -16.46 -3.48
N ILE A 253 3.66 -17.27 -2.54
CA ILE A 253 4.56 -18.38 -2.86
C ILE A 253 3.80 -19.46 -3.65
N GLU A 254 2.69 -19.94 -3.10
CA GLU A 254 1.83 -20.94 -3.71
C GLU A 254 1.34 -20.50 -5.10
N ALA A 255 0.91 -19.24 -5.25
CA ALA A 255 0.46 -18.70 -6.53
C ALA A 255 1.56 -18.74 -7.60
N GLY A 256 2.80 -18.44 -7.23
CA GLY A 256 3.89 -18.43 -8.20
C GLY A 256 4.48 -19.81 -8.50
N GLU A 257 4.36 -20.78 -7.59
CA GLU A 257 4.83 -22.16 -7.79
C GLU A 257 3.80 -23.02 -8.52
N THR A 258 2.54 -22.95 -8.11
CA THR A 258 1.46 -23.78 -8.66
C THR A 258 0.76 -23.14 -9.85
N ARG A 259 0.89 -21.82 -10.02
CA ARG A 259 0.09 -21.01 -10.98
C ARG A 259 -1.42 -21.17 -10.79
N ALA A 260 -1.87 -21.69 -9.64
CA ALA A 260 -3.28 -21.84 -9.33
C ALA A 260 -3.92 -20.47 -9.08
N ARG A 261 -5.19 -20.32 -9.46
CA ARG A 261 -5.94 -19.06 -9.30
C ARG A 261 -6.34 -18.79 -7.85
N THR A 262 -6.64 -19.82 -7.05
CA THR A 262 -7.08 -19.65 -5.66
C THR A 262 -6.04 -18.93 -4.79
N PRO A 263 -4.76 -19.35 -4.74
CA PRO A 263 -3.77 -18.62 -3.95
C PRO A 263 -3.56 -17.19 -4.42
N TYR A 264 -3.69 -16.92 -5.72
CA TYR A 264 -3.62 -15.57 -6.26
C TYR A 264 -4.77 -14.70 -5.72
N PHE A 265 -6.01 -15.17 -5.80
CA PHE A 265 -7.16 -14.44 -5.27
C PHE A 265 -7.06 -14.22 -3.76
N LEU A 266 -6.60 -15.20 -2.99
CA LEU A 266 -6.36 -15.05 -1.55
C LEU A 266 -5.26 -14.03 -1.23
N ALA A 267 -4.19 -13.98 -2.03
CA ALA A 267 -3.17 -12.95 -1.90
C ALA A 267 -3.72 -11.54 -2.17
N VAL A 268 -4.60 -11.39 -3.18
CA VAL A 268 -5.29 -10.12 -3.46
C VAL A 268 -6.20 -9.73 -2.30
N THR A 269 -6.97 -10.67 -1.72
CA THR A 269 -7.81 -10.41 -0.55
C THR A 269 -6.99 -9.84 0.60
N PHE A 270 -5.86 -10.44 0.94
CA PHE A 270 -5.02 -9.97 2.05
C PHE A 270 -4.34 -8.64 1.78
N PHE A 271 -3.87 -8.45 0.56
CA PHE A 271 -3.32 -7.17 0.16
C PHE A 271 -4.38 -6.07 0.33
N SER A 272 -5.60 -6.28 -0.18
CA SER A 272 -6.70 -5.31 -0.03
C SER A 272 -7.14 -5.13 1.43
N LEU A 273 -7.23 -6.19 2.24
CA LEU A 273 -7.56 -6.09 3.68
C LEU A 273 -6.49 -5.33 4.47
N ALA A 274 -5.21 -5.54 4.15
CA ALA A 274 -4.10 -4.83 4.78
C ALA A 274 -4.21 -3.32 4.52
N PHE A 275 -4.43 -2.94 3.26
CA PHE A 275 -4.65 -1.55 2.89
C PHE A 275 -5.93 -0.97 3.50
N LEU A 276 -7.03 -1.74 3.49
CA LEU A 276 -8.32 -1.35 4.08
C LEU A 276 -8.18 -1.00 5.55
N ILE A 277 -7.55 -1.86 6.36
CA ILE A 277 -7.38 -1.57 7.79
C ILE A 277 -6.45 -0.39 8.01
N SER A 278 -5.42 -0.23 7.17
CA SER A 278 -4.55 0.93 7.25
C SER A 278 -5.26 2.25 6.97
N THR A 279 -6.07 2.33 5.92
CA THR A 279 -6.86 3.52 5.63
C THR A 279 -7.99 3.71 6.65
N HIS A 280 -8.56 2.61 7.15
CA HIS A 280 -9.62 2.64 8.14
C HIS A 280 -9.18 3.21 9.49
N TYR A 281 -8.03 2.79 10.06
CA TYR A 281 -7.59 3.40 11.33
C TYR A 281 -7.15 4.87 11.16
N VAL A 282 -6.73 5.28 9.96
CA VAL A 282 -6.46 6.69 9.65
C VAL A 282 -7.75 7.49 9.71
N ASN A 283 -8.81 7.00 9.08
CA ASN A 283 -10.12 7.65 9.09
C ASN A 283 -10.78 7.60 10.47
N TRP A 284 -10.62 6.49 11.19
CA TRP A 284 -11.14 6.35 12.55
C TRP A 284 -10.46 7.34 13.49
N ALA A 285 -9.14 7.54 13.36
CA ALA A 285 -8.42 8.56 14.13
C ALA A 285 -8.95 9.97 13.83
N PHE A 286 -9.36 10.22 12.59
CA PHE A 286 -10.00 11.49 12.19
C PHE A 286 -11.36 11.64 12.84
N ALA A 287 -12.22 10.63 12.71
CA ALA A 287 -13.51 10.60 13.35
C ALA A 287 -13.40 10.82 14.87
N PHE A 288 -12.48 10.13 15.55
CA PHE A 288 -12.20 10.35 16.97
C PHE A 288 -11.79 11.80 17.26
N GLY A 289 -10.91 12.37 16.44
CA GLY A 289 -10.45 13.76 16.58
C GLY A 289 -11.56 14.81 16.43
N THR A 290 -12.69 14.47 15.80
CA THR A 290 -13.87 15.34 15.65
C THR A 290 -14.89 15.22 16.80
N THR A 291 -14.66 14.32 17.76
CA THR A 291 -15.58 14.08 18.87
C THR A 291 -15.12 14.77 20.16
N PRO A 292 -16.04 15.27 21.01
CA PRO A 292 -15.71 15.96 22.25
C PRO A 292 -15.39 14.98 23.39
N TYR A 293 -14.49 14.02 23.16
CA TYR A 293 -14.04 13.06 24.19
C TYR A 293 -12.81 13.53 24.96
N THR A 294 -12.39 14.78 24.79
CA THR A 294 -11.30 15.40 25.53
C THR A 294 -11.54 15.30 27.04
N ASN A 295 -10.55 14.79 27.78
CA ASN A 295 -10.60 14.55 29.23
C ASN A 295 -11.60 13.48 29.70
N THR A 296 -12.08 12.61 28.81
CA THR A 296 -12.84 11.42 29.24
C THR A 296 -11.89 10.43 29.90
N ASP A 297 -12.33 9.83 31.01
CA ASP A 297 -11.57 8.76 31.68
C ASP A 297 -11.26 7.63 30.67
N PRO A 298 -10.00 7.15 30.58
CA PRO A 298 -9.61 6.10 29.65
C PRO A 298 -10.45 4.82 29.77
N LEU A 299 -10.90 4.45 30.97
CA LEU A 299 -11.76 3.29 31.19
C LEU A 299 -13.14 3.51 30.60
N VAL A 300 -13.72 4.70 30.77
CA VAL A 300 -15.02 5.06 30.16
C VAL A 300 -14.90 5.05 28.64
N LEU A 301 -13.77 5.54 28.12
CA LEU A 301 -13.50 5.55 26.68
C LEU A 301 -13.50 4.15 26.06
N LEU A 302 -12.98 3.14 26.77
CA LEU A 302 -12.97 1.75 26.29
C LEU A 302 -14.37 1.19 26.02
N PHE A 303 -15.37 1.61 26.80
CA PHE A 303 -16.76 1.17 26.68
C PHE A 303 -17.64 2.13 25.87
N THR A 304 -17.04 3.13 25.21
CA THR A 304 -17.76 4.12 24.42
C THR A 304 -17.73 3.76 22.93
N VAL A 305 -18.85 4.01 22.24
CA VAL A 305 -18.94 3.93 20.77
C VAL A 305 -18.55 5.29 20.18
N ILE A 306 -17.58 5.30 19.27
CA ILE A 306 -17.11 6.54 18.64
C ILE A 306 -17.99 6.89 17.45
N ARG A 307 -18.66 8.04 17.52
CA ARG A 307 -19.58 8.56 16.48
C ARG A 307 -19.12 9.92 15.95
N GLY A 308 -17.90 9.94 15.42
CA GLY A 308 -17.32 11.14 14.81
C GLY A 308 -17.76 11.39 13.38
N GLN A 309 -17.33 12.52 12.84
CA GLN A 309 -17.43 12.82 11.42
C GLN A 309 -16.33 12.06 10.67
N TRP A 310 -16.75 11.23 9.71
CA TRP A 310 -15.83 10.48 8.86
C TRP A 310 -15.49 11.27 7.61
N ASP A 311 -14.26 11.19 7.15
CA ASP A 311 -13.86 11.83 5.90
C ASP A 311 -14.33 10.98 4.72
N TYR A 312 -15.25 11.53 3.91
CA TYR A 312 -15.90 10.81 2.82
C TYR A 312 -14.93 10.30 1.74
N MET A 313 -13.81 10.98 1.49
CA MET A 313 -12.82 10.52 0.51
C MET A 313 -12.07 9.28 1.02
N ILE A 314 -11.77 9.25 2.31
CA ILE A 314 -11.13 8.08 2.94
C ILE A 314 -12.16 6.94 3.06
N VAL A 315 -13.42 7.22 3.41
CA VAL A 315 -14.50 6.22 3.38
C VAL A 315 -14.65 5.61 1.99
N TYR A 316 -14.56 6.41 0.92
CA TYR A 316 -14.64 5.89 -0.45
C TYR A 316 -13.46 4.97 -0.78
N THR A 317 -12.28 5.30 -0.27
CA THR A 317 -11.10 4.45 -0.42
C THR A 317 -11.29 3.12 0.32
N ASP A 318 -11.78 3.15 1.56
CA ASP A 318 -12.15 1.95 2.33
C ASP A 318 -13.20 1.11 1.59
N TRP A 319 -14.21 1.75 1.00
CA TRP A 319 -15.23 1.09 0.20
C TRP A 319 -14.62 0.32 -0.98
N LEU A 320 -13.78 0.96 -1.79
CA LEU A 320 -13.11 0.32 -2.93
C LEU A 320 -12.23 -0.85 -2.51
N LEU A 321 -11.44 -0.68 -1.45
CA LEU A 321 -10.58 -1.74 -0.91
C LEU A 321 -11.40 -2.91 -0.35
N GLY A 322 -12.52 -2.60 0.31
CA GLY A 322 -13.49 -3.58 0.80
C GLY A 322 -14.14 -4.39 -0.31
N LEU A 323 -14.57 -3.74 -1.40
CA LEU A 323 -15.12 -4.42 -2.58
C LEU A 323 -14.10 -5.42 -3.15
N ILE A 324 -12.89 -4.96 -3.44
CA ILE A 324 -11.82 -5.81 -3.98
C ILE A 324 -11.51 -6.98 -3.03
N ALA A 325 -11.48 -6.74 -1.72
CA ALA A 325 -11.23 -7.78 -0.73
C ALA A 325 -12.35 -8.84 -0.75
N ILE A 326 -13.62 -8.43 -0.73
CA ILE A 326 -14.78 -9.34 -0.70
C ILE A 326 -14.89 -10.13 -2.00
N THR A 327 -14.70 -9.49 -3.16
CA THR A 327 -14.86 -10.17 -4.44
C THR A 327 -13.70 -11.08 -4.78
N SER A 328 -12.47 -10.70 -4.46
CA SER A 328 -11.34 -11.63 -4.52
C SER A 328 -11.51 -12.81 -3.57
N PHE A 329 -12.05 -12.59 -2.37
CA PHE A 329 -12.33 -13.66 -1.41
C PHE A 329 -13.39 -14.63 -1.93
N LEU A 330 -14.47 -14.12 -2.53
CA LEU A 330 -15.48 -14.93 -3.20
C LEU A 330 -14.92 -15.70 -4.39
N LEU A 331 -14.13 -15.05 -5.25
CA LEU A 331 -13.48 -15.71 -6.40
C LEU A 331 -12.54 -16.83 -5.95
N ALA A 332 -11.80 -16.64 -4.86
CA ALA A 332 -11.02 -17.70 -4.26
C ALA A 332 -11.91 -18.88 -3.82
N GLY A 333 -13.06 -18.60 -3.19
CA GLY A 333 -14.03 -19.63 -2.84
C GLY A 333 -14.54 -20.38 -4.08
N ILE A 334 -15.01 -19.68 -5.09
CA ILE A 334 -15.51 -20.28 -6.34
C ILE A 334 -14.41 -21.09 -7.03
N ALA A 335 -13.18 -20.58 -7.09
CA ALA A 335 -12.06 -21.23 -7.76
C ALA A 335 -11.64 -22.56 -7.13
N THR A 336 -11.95 -22.79 -5.84
CA THR A 336 -11.70 -24.09 -5.19
C THR A 336 -12.68 -25.18 -5.59
N THR A 337 -13.87 -24.82 -6.05
CA THR A 337 -15.00 -25.76 -6.18
C THR A 337 -15.48 -25.94 -7.62
N TYR A 338 -15.32 -24.93 -8.47
CA TYR A 338 -15.91 -24.89 -9.82
C TYR A 338 -14.87 -24.95 -10.94
N SER A 339 -15.32 -25.29 -12.15
CA SER A 339 -14.47 -25.41 -13.34
C SER A 339 -13.95 -24.05 -13.83
N GLU A 340 -12.86 -24.05 -14.61
CA GLU A 340 -12.26 -22.81 -15.14
C GLU A 340 -13.24 -21.94 -15.95
N LYS A 341 -14.13 -22.56 -16.73
CA LYS A 341 -15.17 -21.84 -17.49
C LYS A 341 -16.14 -21.10 -16.56
N ALA A 342 -16.52 -21.72 -15.44
CA ALA A 342 -17.37 -21.09 -14.44
C ALA A 342 -16.63 -19.95 -13.72
N ILE A 343 -15.34 -20.11 -13.44
CA ILE A 343 -14.51 -19.05 -12.85
C ILE A 343 -14.44 -17.83 -13.77
N ASN A 344 -14.19 -18.02 -15.08
CA ASN A 344 -14.12 -16.89 -16.02
C ASN A 344 -15.46 -16.11 -16.06
N ARG A 345 -16.59 -16.81 -16.13
CA ARG A 345 -17.92 -16.16 -16.09
C ARG A 345 -18.17 -15.45 -14.75
N ALA A 346 -17.71 -16.03 -13.65
CA ALA A 346 -17.82 -15.40 -12.34
C ALA A 346 -17.01 -14.11 -12.26
N ILE A 347 -15.81 -14.07 -12.85
CA ILE A 347 -14.99 -12.86 -12.96
C ILE A 347 -15.75 -11.77 -13.72
N ASP A 348 -16.32 -12.09 -14.88
CA ASP A 348 -17.08 -11.11 -15.69
C ASP A 348 -18.29 -10.56 -14.92
N ALA A 349 -19.05 -11.43 -14.27
CA ALA A 349 -20.21 -11.05 -13.47
C ALA A 349 -19.82 -10.18 -12.25
N ILE A 350 -18.71 -10.54 -11.58
CA ILE A 350 -18.18 -9.80 -10.44
C ILE A 350 -17.68 -8.42 -10.86
N ILE A 351 -17.02 -8.28 -12.01
CA ILE A 351 -16.57 -6.98 -12.51
C ILE A 351 -17.76 -6.05 -12.76
N VAL A 352 -18.83 -6.55 -13.39
CA VAL A 352 -20.07 -5.78 -13.61
C VAL A 352 -20.69 -5.38 -12.28
N PHE A 353 -20.77 -6.32 -11.35
CA PHE A 353 -21.32 -6.09 -10.01
C PHE A 353 -20.52 -5.07 -9.20
N ASP A 354 -19.19 -5.20 -9.16
CA ASP A 354 -18.28 -4.27 -8.48
C ASP A 354 -18.39 -2.88 -9.11
N THR A 355 -18.42 -2.77 -10.45
CA THR A 355 -18.61 -1.49 -11.14
C THR A 355 -19.91 -0.82 -10.72
N ALA A 356 -21.00 -1.59 -10.61
CA ALA A 356 -22.27 -1.06 -10.12
C ALA A 356 -22.18 -0.60 -8.66
N LEU A 357 -21.52 -1.35 -7.78
CA LEU A 357 -21.32 -0.96 -6.37
C LEU A 357 -20.37 0.23 -6.19
N VAL A 358 -19.39 0.41 -7.07
CA VAL A 358 -18.54 1.61 -7.10
C VAL A 358 -19.41 2.84 -7.37
N VAL A 359 -20.25 2.79 -8.41
CA VAL A 359 -21.13 3.90 -8.80
C VAL A 359 -22.21 4.17 -7.74
N LEU A 360 -22.90 3.12 -7.29
CA LEU A 360 -23.98 3.24 -6.30
C LEU A 360 -23.46 3.57 -4.89
N GLY A 361 -22.20 3.24 -4.59
CA GLY A 361 -21.55 3.58 -3.32
C GLY A 361 -21.20 5.06 -3.18
N ALA A 362 -21.05 5.81 -4.27
CA ALA A 362 -20.64 7.21 -4.21
C ALA A 362 -21.61 8.13 -3.44
N PRO A 363 -22.94 8.10 -3.64
CA PRO A 363 -23.88 8.97 -2.90
C PRO A 363 -23.88 8.77 -1.37
N PRO A 364 -23.97 7.54 -0.82
CA PRO A 364 -23.97 7.37 0.64
C PRO A 364 -22.61 7.59 1.29
N VAL A 365 -21.53 7.31 0.56
CA VAL A 365 -20.17 7.67 1.02
C VAL A 365 -20.02 9.19 1.10
N ASN A 366 -20.51 9.94 0.10
CA ASN A 366 -20.51 11.41 0.10
C ASN A 366 -21.35 12.02 1.22
N ALA A 367 -22.31 11.28 1.79
CA ALA A 367 -23.06 11.72 2.97
C ALA A 367 -22.26 11.57 4.28
N GLY A 368 -21.03 11.02 4.24
CA GLY A 368 -20.17 10.81 5.40
C GLY A 368 -20.70 9.75 6.38
N ARG A 369 -21.60 8.87 5.92
CA ARG A 369 -22.30 7.90 6.77
C ARG A 369 -21.78 6.48 6.55
N TYR A 370 -21.17 5.92 7.61
CA TYR A 370 -21.04 4.46 7.82
C TYR A 370 -22.36 3.80 8.26
N GLU A 371 -23.49 4.51 8.22
CA GLU A 371 -24.77 3.87 8.50
C GLU A 371 -24.93 2.70 7.52
N LEU A 372 -25.16 1.50 8.06
CA LEU A 372 -25.38 0.26 7.33
C LEU A 372 -26.44 0.49 6.25
N ASN A 373 -25.97 0.92 5.09
CA ASN A 373 -26.83 1.25 3.98
C ASN A 373 -27.28 -0.07 3.36
N VAL A 374 -28.35 -0.02 2.57
CA VAL A 374 -28.86 -1.13 1.76
C VAL A 374 -27.73 -1.79 0.95
N LEU A 375 -26.66 -1.06 0.60
CA LEU A 375 -25.48 -1.56 -0.10
C LEU A 375 -24.59 -2.51 0.73
N TYR A 376 -24.68 -2.51 2.07
CA TYR A 376 -23.99 -3.49 2.91
C TYR A 376 -24.65 -4.87 2.86
N VAL A 377 -25.97 -4.94 2.62
CA VAL A 377 -26.70 -6.21 2.50
C VAL A 377 -26.11 -7.13 1.43
N PRO A 378 -25.93 -6.68 0.16
CA PRO A 378 -25.33 -7.54 -0.84
C PRO A 378 -23.87 -7.89 -0.52
N LEU A 379 -23.09 -7.01 0.13
CA LEU A 379 -21.73 -7.34 0.57
C LEU A 379 -21.71 -8.46 1.62
N VAL A 380 -22.58 -8.37 2.63
CA VAL A 380 -22.72 -9.43 3.64
C VAL A 380 -23.13 -10.75 2.98
N LEU A 381 -24.03 -10.73 1.99
CA LEU A 381 -24.39 -11.93 1.24
C LEU A 381 -23.19 -12.54 0.50
N LEU A 382 -22.35 -11.74 -0.16
CA LEU A 382 -21.13 -12.25 -0.82
C LEU A 382 -20.16 -12.85 0.19
N ILE A 383 -19.96 -12.20 1.34
CA ILE A 383 -19.14 -12.72 2.43
C ILE A 383 -19.68 -14.07 2.91
N VAL A 384 -20.99 -14.19 3.15
CA VAL A 384 -21.63 -15.43 3.60
C VAL A 384 -21.45 -16.55 2.58
N VAL A 385 -21.65 -16.27 1.29
CA VAL A 385 -21.45 -17.25 0.20
C VAL A 385 -19.99 -17.71 0.16
N ALA A 386 -19.04 -16.79 0.27
CA ALA A 386 -17.62 -17.11 0.30
C ALA A 386 -17.28 -18.00 1.51
N VAL A 387 -17.75 -17.63 2.71
CA VAL A 387 -17.54 -18.40 3.96
C VAL A 387 -18.12 -19.80 3.84
N ILE A 388 -19.35 -19.96 3.33
CA ILE A 388 -19.96 -21.28 3.12
C ILE A 388 -19.12 -22.13 2.17
N THR A 389 -18.64 -21.54 1.08
CA THR A 389 -17.82 -22.25 0.08
C THR A 389 -16.51 -22.72 0.71
N PHE A 390 -15.83 -21.85 1.44
CA PHE A 390 -14.60 -22.23 2.13
C PHE A 390 -14.80 -23.20 3.30
N ALA A 391 -15.92 -23.11 4.02
CA ALA A 391 -16.26 -24.08 5.07
C ALA A 391 -16.42 -25.49 4.48
N ARG A 392 -17.03 -25.61 3.29
CA ARG A 392 -17.12 -26.89 2.57
C ARG A 392 -15.73 -27.43 2.21
N VAL A 393 -14.83 -26.58 1.72
CA VAL A 393 -13.43 -26.96 1.43
C VAL A 393 -12.73 -27.44 2.70
N ALA A 394 -12.86 -26.72 3.82
CA ALA A 394 -12.26 -27.12 5.10
C ALA A 394 -12.79 -28.50 5.57
N ILE A 395 -14.09 -28.76 5.43
CA ILE A 395 -14.69 -30.05 5.77
C ILE A 395 -14.12 -31.16 4.87
N GLN A 396 -13.99 -30.91 3.57
CA GLN A 396 -13.40 -31.88 2.63
C GLN A 396 -11.94 -32.20 2.97
N LEU A 397 -11.11 -31.17 3.24
CA LEU A 397 -9.72 -31.33 3.67
C LEU A 397 -9.61 -32.12 4.98
N ARG A 398 -10.53 -31.89 5.92
CA ARG A 398 -10.58 -32.66 7.16
C ARG A 398 -10.92 -34.13 6.90
N ARG A 399 -11.91 -34.40 6.03
CA ARG A 399 -12.32 -35.76 5.66
C ARG A 399 -11.24 -36.52 4.88
N SER A 400 -10.37 -35.82 4.15
CA SER A 400 -9.23 -36.42 3.45
C SER A 400 -7.99 -36.64 4.33
N GLY A 401 -8.11 -36.47 5.65
CA GLY A 401 -7.02 -36.68 6.61
C GLY A 401 -6.12 -35.46 6.81
N GLN A 402 -6.36 -34.34 6.11
CA GLN A 402 -5.57 -33.11 6.23
C GLN A 402 -6.14 -32.15 7.30
N GLY A 403 -6.46 -32.70 8.49
CA GLY A 403 -7.13 -31.95 9.57
C GLY A 403 -6.38 -30.68 10.01
N THR A 404 -5.05 -30.72 10.04
CA THR A 404 -4.20 -29.56 10.39
C THR A 404 -4.32 -28.43 9.36
N VAL A 405 -4.37 -28.77 8.07
CA VAL A 405 -4.53 -27.81 6.97
C VAL A 405 -5.93 -27.20 7.00
N ALA A 406 -6.95 -28.03 7.20
CA ALA A 406 -8.33 -27.57 7.37
C ALA A 406 -8.47 -26.58 8.54
N ARG A 407 -7.85 -26.86 9.69
CA ARG A 407 -7.85 -25.95 10.85
C ARG A 407 -7.20 -24.61 10.52
N ARG A 408 -6.00 -24.63 9.91
CA ARG A 408 -5.28 -23.41 9.49
C ARG A 408 -6.11 -22.57 8.52
N PHE A 409 -6.80 -23.23 7.59
CA PHE A 409 -7.69 -22.57 6.65
C PHE A 409 -8.88 -21.88 7.32
N VAL A 410 -9.49 -22.50 8.34
CA VAL A 410 -10.54 -21.87 9.15
C VAL A 410 -10.01 -20.68 9.94
N LEU A 411 -8.84 -20.82 10.59
CA LEU A 411 -8.20 -19.70 11.32
C LEU A 411 -7.95 -18.51 10.40
N PHE A 412 -7.50 -18.77 9.17
CA PHE A 412 -7.35 -17.77 8.13
C PHE A 412 -8.66 -17.01 7.88
N ILE A 413 -9.75 -17.72 7.55
CA ILE A 413 -11.04 -17.12 7.23
C ILE A 413 -11.55 -16.27 8.39
N MET A 414 -11.48 -16.80 9.62
CA MET A 414 -11.93 -16.10 10.80
C MET A 414 -11.10 -14.84 11.10
N GLY A 415 -9.78 -14.89 10.85
CA GLY A 415 -8.90 -13.72 10.97
C GLY A 415 -9.26 -12.62 9.96
N ALA A 416 -9.50 -12.99 8.70
CA ALA A 416 -9.92 -12.07 7.65
C ALA A 416 -11.30 -11.44 7.95
N LEU A 417 -12.27 -12.26 8.40
CA LEU A 417 -13.58 -11.76 8.83
C LEU A 417 -13.48 -10.81 10.02
N SER A 418 -12.60 -11.09 10.98
CA SER A 418 -12.39 -10.21 12.14
C SER A 418 -11.91 -8.83 11.73
N MET A 419 -10.97 -8.73 10.78
CA MET A 419 -10.58 -7.45 10.18
C MET A 419 -11.74 -6.80 9.42
N GLY A 420 -12.45 -7.55 8.58
CA GLY A 420 -13.61 -7.04 7.84
C GLY A 420 -14.69 -6.46 8.76
N MET A 421 -14.99 -7.11 9.88
CA MET A 421 -15.96 -6.63 10.87
C MET A 421 -15.52 -5.30 11.51
N VAL A 422 -14.24 -5.12 11.80
CA VAL A 422 -13.72 -3.84 12.29
C VAL A 422 -13.95 -2.75 11.25
N ALA A 423 -13.57 -2.98 9.98
CA ALA A 423 -13.76 -1.99 8.92
C ALA A 423 -15.24 -1.65 8.66
N MET A 424 -16.14 -2.62 8.82
CA MET A 424 -17.56 -2.47 8.52
C MET A 424 -18.39 -1.90 9.68
N PHE A 425 -18.01 -2.15 10.93
CA PHE A 425 -18.85 -1.90 12.11
C PHE A 425 -18.17 -1.08 13.22
N SER A 426 -17.02 -0.46 12.97
CA SER A 426 -16.28 0.25 14.02
C SER A 426 -17.04 1.43 14.63
N ASP A 427 -17.99 2.04 13.90
CA ASP A 427 -18.91 3.08 14.35
C ASP A 427 -20.06 2.55 15.24
N ARG A 428 -20.20 1.22 15.34
CA ARG A 428 -21.22 0.53 16.14
C ARG A 428 -20.64 -0.23 17.33
N LEU A 429 -19.37 -0.58 17.25
CA LEU A 429 -18.67 -1.30 18.31
C LEU A 429 -18.07 -0.31 19.31
N VAL A 430 -18.10 -0.68 20.58
CA VAL A 430 -17.32 0.01 21.62
C VAL A 430 -15.83 -0.14 21.32
N LEU A 431 -15.00 0.81 21.74
CA LEU A 431 -13.55 0.81 21.47
C LEU A 431 -12.89 -0.54 21.84
N ILE A 432 -13.21 -1.10 23.01
CA ILE A 432 -12.67 -2.40 23.44
C ILE A 432 -13.09 -3.55 22.52
N GLY A 433 -14.29 -3.48 21.93
CA GLY A 433 -14.78 -4.46 20.96
C GLY A 433 -13.98 -4.40 19.67
N ASN A 434 -13.68 -3.20 19.17
CA ASN A 434 -12.79 -3.02 18.01
C ASN A 434 -11.39 -3.57 18.29
N ILE A 435 -10.80 -3.23 19.43
CA ILE A 435 -9.49 -3.72 19.86
C ILE A 435 -9.49 -5.25 19.97
N ALA A 436 -10.51 -5.84 20.60
CA ALA A 436 -10.62 -7.28 20.77
C ALA A 436 -10.70 -8.03 19.43
N LEU A 437 -11.45 -7.50 18.45
CA LEU A 437 -11.51 -8.07 17.10
C LEU A 437 -10.16 -7.96 16.38
N GLN A 438 -9.43 -6.86 16.51
CA GLN A 438 -8.10 -6.73 15.92
C GLN A 438 -7.08 -7.67 16.58
N LEU A 439 -7.10 -7.81 17.92
CA LEU A 439 -6.28 -8.78 18.65
C LEU A 439 -6.62 -10.22 18.25
N THR A 440 -7.91 -10.52 18.08
CA THR A 440 -8.37 -11.81 17.56
C THR A 440 -7.83 -12.05 16.16
N ALA A 441 -7.88 -11.06 15.27
CA ALA A 441 -7.30 -11.15 13.94
C ALA A 441 -5.79 -11.44 13.99
N ILE A 442 -5.04 -10.73 14.83
CA ILE A 442 -3.59 -10.94 15.01
C ILE A 442 -3.30 -12.40 15.37
N VAL A 443 -3.98 -12.92 16.40
CA VAL A 443 -3.78 -14.30 16.86
C VAL A 443 -4.15 -15.31 15.77
N LEU A 444 -5.33 -15.16 15.16
CA LEU A 444 -5.84 -16.09 14.16
C LEU A 444 -4.96 -16.11 12.90
N LEU A 445 -4.55 -14.96 12.39
CA LEU A 445 -3.71 -14.85 11.20
C LEU A 445 -2.31 -15.38 11.46
N THR A 446 -1.72 -15.09 12.63
CA THR A 446 -0.40 -15.63 13.00
C THR A 446 -0.43 -17.15 13.10
N LEU A 447 -1.49 -17.72 13.69
CA LEU A 447 -1.66 -19.17 13.82
C LEU A 447 -2.11 -19.88 12.53
N SER A 448 -2.62 -19.14 11.55
CA SER A 448 -3.07 -19.71 10.27
C SER A 448 -1.93 -20.18 9.37
N ALA A 449 -0.72 -19.65 9.55
CA ALA A 449 0.42 -19.98 8.70
C ALA A 449 1.11 -21.30 9.10
N PRO A 450 1.75 -22.00 8.15
CA PRO A 450 2.61 -23.13 8.46
C PRO A 450 3.75 -22.74 9.42
N ALA A 451 4.12 -23.64 10.35
CA ALA A 451 5.22 -23.41 11.28
C ALA A 451 6.53 -23.04 10.55
N GLU A 452 6.78 -23.65 9.38
CA GLU A 452 7.92 -23.34 8.52
C GLU A 452 7.87 -21.91 7.95
N ALA A 453 6.69 -21.34 7.70
CA ALA A 453 6.55 -19.96 7.24
C ALA A 453 6.86 -18.97 8.38
N ILE A 454 6.43 -19.28 9.61
CA ILE A 454 6.75 -18.52 10.83
C ILE A 454 8.25 -18.63 11.13
N GLU A 455 8.83 -19.81 10.98
CA GLU A 455 10.25 -20.06 11.23
C GLU A 455 11.15 -19.41 10.17
N LYS A 456 10.76 -19.43 8.89
CA LYS A 456 11.43 -18.69 7.80
C LYS A 456 11.35 -17.17 8.01
N PHE A 457 10.23 -16.65 8.54
CA PHE A 457 10.13 -15.24 8.95
C PHE A 457 11.08 -14.92 10.12
N GLY A 458 11.16 -15.80 11.12
CA GLY A 458 12.16 -15.74 12.19
C GLY A 458 13.61 -15.89 11.70
N HIS A 459 13.83 -16.61 10.58
CA HIS A 459 15.14 -16.71 9.93
C HIS A 459 15.56 -15.44 9.22
N VAL A 460 14.64 -14.58 8.74
CA VAL A 460 15.00 -13.24 8.22
C VAL A 460 15.56 -12.36 9.35
N VAL A 461 14.99 -12.44 10.56
CA VAL A 461 15.51 -11.78 11.77
C VAL A 461 16.86 -12.38 12.19
N ARG A 462 17.03 -13.71 12.10
CA ARG A 462 18.31 -14.38 12.37
C ARG A 462 19.38 -14.13 11.28
N TRP A 463 18.99 -13.91 10.02
CA TRP A 463 19.88 -13.58 8.91
C TRP A 463 20.40 -12.14 9.04
N LEU A 464 19.56 -11.20 9.48
CA LEU A 464 20.02 -9.86 9.88
C LEU A 464 21.07 -9.93 11.02
N ARG A 465 20.97 -10.90 11.94
CA ARG A 465 21.99 -11.17 12.97
C ARG A 465 23.24 -11.88 12.44
N ARG A 466 23.13 -12.86 11.53
CA ARG A 466 24.29 -13.58 10.95
C ARG A 466 25.10 -12.71 10.00
N SER A 467 24.44 -11.82 9.25
CA SER A 467 25.12 -10.89 8.35
C SER A 467 25.94 -9.79 9.06
N ARG A 468 25.87 -9.71 10.41
CA ARG A 468 26.79 -8.91 11.27
C ARG A 468 28.02 -9.70 11.73
N ARG A 469 28.04 -11.03 11.63
CA ARG A 469 29.18 -11.88 12.04
C ARG A 469 30.14 -12.18 10.89
N GLU A 470 29.74 -11.98 9.64
CA GLU A 470 30.61 -12.12 8.46
C GLU A 470 31.26 -10.80 8.01
N VAL A 471 31.15 -9.74 8.84
CA VAL A 471 31.79 -8.42 8.63
C VAL A 471 32.66 -8.06 9.84
N ARG A 472 33.30 -9.06 10.46
CA ARG A 472 34.42 -8.85 11.38
C ARG A 472 35.60 -9.67 10.93
#